data_AF-A0A951MLV7-F1
#
_entry.id   AF-A0A951MLV7-F1
#
_cell.length_a   1.000
_cell.length_b   1.000
_cell.length_c   1.000
_cell.angle_alpha   90.00
_cell.angle_beta   90.00
_cell.angle_gamma   90.00
#
_symmetry.space_group_name_H-M   'P 1'
#
loop_
_entity.id
_entity.type
_entity.pdbx_description
1 polymer ?
#
loop_
_entity_poly.entity_id
_entity_poly.type
_entity_poly.pdbx_seq_one_letter_code
_entity_poly.pdbx_strand_id
1 'polypeptide(L)'
;MNEARAGTAPPVTAGVTSERIARARSEPQNWLTYYGAYDGQRFSPLDQINTGNVAQLRPAWIFQTGVIGLIANPATYSFEAAPIVVDGVMFVSGWDGYVWALDATNGQLLWQYRHPIPLDVPLCCGNVNRGVAVAQGKVFVATQNGQLVALDATSGRPAWQQTFVDVRAGESATLAPLVVKDMVIVGSSGAEYGVRGHIDAFDLQTGARRWRRYNVPKPGEPGSETWGGTEAWQRGGGTAWITGTYDPELDLLYWGTGNPGPDFDGSVRPGDNLYTSSVVAIDPDDGALRWHYQWTPHDVWDYDGVNENILFEQDGRRLLAHFDKNGHLFILDRTDGRFVRAVKFGRATWGDIDPATGQVTVRQMPTPQGAHVCPGPAGLKEWPHASYSPRTGLLYTPVVEACGTFKLKPTEFEESMPYWGGEVQLDQEQWGHVKAFDPATGREVWSWRGEHPILSSVLTTGGDLVFAGEPNGNFRAFDARTGRVLWTFQTGSGIHSNPVSYRVGDKQYVAVPTGWGGWVEGYAPEMYGAPRGNALVVFALP
;
A
#
# COMPACT_ATOMS: atom_id res chain seq x y z
N MET A 1 -24.57 -10.29 -13.83
CA MET A 1 -24.08 -11.31 -14.79
C MET A 1 -22.56 -11.32 -14.70
N ASN A 2 -21.95 -12.42 -14.24
CA ASN A 2 -20.49 -12.58 -14.21
C ASN A 2 -20.03 -12.86 -15.64
N GLU A 3 -19.81 -11.82 -16.44
CA GLU A 3 -19.34 -11.99 -17.82
C GLU A 3 -17.82 -12.04 -17.84
N ALA A 4 -17.26 -13.25 -17.68
CA ALA A 4 -15.89 -13.48 -18.10
C ALA A 4 -15.85 -13.44 -19.63
N ARG A 5 -15.13 -12.49 -20.22
CA ARG A 5 -14.83 -12.55 -21.66
C ARG A 5 -13.77 -13.63 -21.85
N ALA A 6 -14.21 -14.81 -22.30
CA ALA A 6 -13.39 -16.01 -22.33
C ALA A 6 -12.38 -16.00 -23.49
N GLY A 7 -11.12 -15.65 -23.18
CA GLY A 7 -9.96 -16.24 -23.86
C GLY A 7 -9.22 -17.18 -22.90
N THR A 8 -8.09 -17.75 -23.32
CA THR A 8 -7.31 -18.70 -22.52
C THR A 8 -5.87 -18.20 -22.40
N ALA A 9 -5.44 -17.89 -21.18
CA ALA A 9 -4.05 -17.58 -20.88
C ALA A 9 -3.23 -18.89 -20.74
N PRO A 10 -1.93 -18.88 -21.08
CA PRO A 10 -1.05 -20.02 -20.84
C PRO A 10 -1.02 -20.43 -19.35
N PRO A 11 -0.87 -21.73 -19.01
CA PRO A 11 -0.91 -22.23 -17.63
C PRO A 11 0.41 -22.01 -16.87
N VAL A 12 0.93 -20.79 -16.90
CA VAL A 12 2.25 -20.42 -16.32
C VAL A 12 2.26 -20.34 -14.79
N THR A 13 1.09 -20.22 -14.17
CA THR A 13 0.97 -19.97 -12.73
C THR A 13 0.89 -21.24 -11.87
N ALA A 14 0.80 -22.42 -12.49
CA ALA A 14 0.68 -23.70 -11.76
C ALA A 14 1.88 -23.97 -10.84
N GLY A 15 3.08 -23.58 -11.29
CA GLY A 15 4.33 -23.73 -10.53
C GLY A 15 4.67 -22.57 -9.60
N VAL A 16 3.77 -21.58 -9.41
CA VAL A 16 3.98 -20.49 -8.47
C VAL A 16 3.63 -20.98 -7.06
N THR A 17 4.61 -21.57 -6.39
CA THR A 17 4.52 -22.00 -4.98
C THR A 17 5.14 -20.95 -4.06
N SER A 18 4.88 -21.03 -2.76
CA SER A 18 5.48 -20.13 -1.77
C SER A 18 7.01 -20.22 -1.74
N GLU A 19 7.60 -21.39 -2.04
CA GLU A 19 9.06 -21.56 -2.17
C GLU A 19 9.63 -20.90 -3.43
N ARG A 20 8.83 -20.82 -4.52
CA ARG A 20 9.20 -20.03 -5.70
C ARG A 20 9.14 -18.55 -5.40
N ILE A 21 8.07 -18.10 -4.74
CA ILE A 21 7.90 -16.68 -4.34
C ILE A 21 9.02 -16.24 -3.38
N ALA A 22 9.41 -17.09 -2.43
CA ALA A 22 10.53 -16.82 -1.51
C ALA A 22 11.86 -16.56 -2.24
N ARG A 23 12.00 -17.07 -3.48
CA ARG A 23 13.18 -16.89 -4.33
C ARG A 23 12.93 -15.92 -5.49
N ALA A 24 11.89 -15.09 -5.43
CA ALA A 24 11.48 -14.20 -6.53
C ALA A 24 12.64 -13.33 -7.06
N ARG A 25 13.55 -12.86 -6.20
CA ARG A 25 14.72 -12.05 -6.61
C ARG A 25 15.72 -12.82 -7.50
N SER A 26 15.70 -14.15 -7.50
CA SER A 26 16.48 -14.99 -8.41
C SER A 26 15.82 -15.21 -9.78
N GLU A 27 14.56 -14.80 -9.93
CA GLU A 27 13.79 -14.82 -11.18
C GLU A 27 13.43 -13.40 -11.61
N PRO A 28 14.43 -12.55 -11.93
CA PRO A 28 14.20 -11.12 -12.16
C PRO A 28 13.32 -10.84 -13.40
N GLN A 29 13.07 -11.85 -14.25
CA GLN A 29 12.11 -11.75 -15.33
C GLN A 29 10.65 -11.65 -14.85
N ASN A 30 10.37 -12.05 -13.61
CA ASN A 30 9.04 -12.10 -13.01
C ASN A 30 8.86 -10.99 -11.96
N TRP A 31 7.60 -10.63 -11.70
CA TRP A 31 7.19 -9.80 -10.57
C TRP A 31 6.10 -10.53 -9.82
N LEU A 32 6.47 -11.33 -8.80
CA LEU A 32 5.62 -12.41 -8.28
C LEU A 32 4.67 -12.00 -7.15
N THR A 33 4.92 -10.88 -6.49
CA THR A 33 4.08 -10.36 -5.39
C THR A 33 3.77 -8.88 -5.58
N TYR A 34 2.90 -8.33 -4.73
CA TYR A 34 2.60 -6.90 -4.69
C TYR A 34 3.85 -5.99 -4.65
N TYR A 35 4.90 -6.42 -3.95
CA TYR A 35 6.20 -5.73 -3.85
C TYR A 35 7.31 -6.35 -4.73
N GLY A 36 6.95 -7.31 -5.59
CA GLY A 36 7.86 -8.11 -6.42
C GLY A 36 8.47 -9.32 -5.71
N ALA A 37 8.69 -9.22 -4.39
CA ALA A 37 9.07 -10.32 -3.51
C ALA A 37 8.44 -10.14 -2.12
N TYR A 38 8.70 -11.06 -1.18
CA TYR A 38 8.15 -10.97 0.17
C TYR A 38 8.74 -9.84 1.03
N ASP A 39 9.93 -9.36 0.68
CA ASP A 39 10.73 -8.40 1.45
C ASP A 39 10.24 -6.94 1.40
N GLY A 40 9.22 -6.61 0.61
CA GLY A 40 8.72 -5.24 0.50
C GLY A 40 9.65 -4.26 -0.25
N GLN A 41 10.80 -4.69 -0.77
CA GLN A 41 11.84 -3.77 -1.27
C GLN A 41 11.50 -3.04 -2.57
N ARG A 42 10.52 -3.53 -3.33
CA ARG A 42 10.15 -3.00 -4.66
C ARG A 42 11.37 -2.78 -5.59
N PHE A 43 12.31 -3.72 -5.55
CA PHE A 43 13.55 -3.69 -6.32
C PHE A 43 13.58 -4.76 -7.41
N SER A 44 13.80 -4.37 -8.67
CA SER A 44 14.06 -5.33 -9.75
C SER A 44 15.56 -5.52 -9.95
N PRO A 45 16.11 -6.74 -9.92
CA PRO A 45 17.53 -6.97 -10.25
C PRO A 45 17.88 -6.70 -11.72
N LEU A 46 16.90 -6.50 -12.61
CA LEU A 46 17.13 -6.23 -14.03
C LEU A 46 17.86 -4.89 -14.25
N ASP A 47 18.85 -4.90 -15.14
CA ASP A 47 19.77 -3.79 -15.40
C ASP A 47 19.96 -3.46 -16.90
N GLN A 48 19.15 -4.07 -17.79
CA GLN A 48 19.18 -3.75 -19.21
C GLN A 48 18.83 -2.27 -19.44
N ILE A 49 17.86 -1.75 -18.71
CA ILE A 49 17.57 -0.31 -18.62
C ILE A 49 18.40 0.25 -17.47
N ASN A 50 19.32 1.15 -17.77
CA ASN A 50 20.27 1.72 -16.82
C ASN A 50 20.55 3.20 -17.10
N THR A 51 21.34 3.84 -16.23
CA THR A 51 21.68 5.27 -16.31
C THR A 51 22.30 5.70 -17.65
N GLY A 52 22.93 4.79 -18.40
CA GLY A 52 23.54 5.09 -19.70
C GLY A 52 22.58 5.06 -20.89
N ASN A 53 21.43 4.40 -20.77
CA ASN A 53 20.51 4.21 -21.89
C ASN A 53 19.04 4.57 -21.62
N VAL A 54 18.66 4.88 -20.38
CA VAL A 54 17.27 5.21 -20.00
C VAL A 54 16.68 6.38 -20.79
N ALA A 55 17.50 7.30 -21.29
CA ALA A 55 17.06 8.39 -22.16
C ALA A 55 16.41 7.91 -23.48
N GLN A 56 16.64 6.66 -23.88
CA GLN A 56 16.08 6.04 -25.09
C GLN A 56 14.76 5.31 -24.84
N LEU A 57 14.30 5.24 -23.60
CA LEU A 57 13.09 4.51 -23.21
C LEU A 57 11.84 5.10 -23.90
N ARG A 58 10.99 4.23 -24.47
CA ARG A 58 9.75 4.61 -25.16
C ARG A 58 8.59 3.69 -24.79
N PRO A 59 7.33 4.14 -24.95
CA PRO A 59 6.19 3.24 -24.84
C PRO A 59 6.34 2.08 -25.83
N ALA A 60 6.30 0.85 -25.33
CA ALA A 60 6.28 -0.38 -26.10
C ALA A 60 4.83 -0.76 -26.46
N TRP A 61 3.91 -0.63 -25.51
CA TRP A 61 2.48 -0.85 -25.70
C TRP A 61 1.67 -0.15 -24.59
N ILE A 62 0.37 0.03 -24.84
CA ILE A 62 -0.58 0.63 -23.91
C ILE A 62 -1.83 -0.23 -23.88
N PHE A 63 -2.31 -0.56 -22.68
CA PHE A 63 -3.61 -1.19 -22.48
C PHE A 63 -4.58 -0.18 -21.87
N GLN A 64 -5.69 0.10 -22.54
CA GLN A 64 -6.77 0.91 -21.99
C GLN A 64 -7.79 0.01 -21.32
N THR A 65 -8.16 0.27 -20.06
CA THR A 65 -9.10 -0.59 -19.34
C THR A 65 -10.52 -0.48 -19.89
N GLY A 66 -10.87 0.67 -20.49
CA GLY A 66 -12.22 0.96 -20.98
C GLY A 66 -13.26 1.11 -19.86
N VAL A 67 -12.82 1.12 -18.59
CA VAL A 67 -13.72 1.23 -17.43
C VAL A 67 -13.97 2.69 -17.12
N ILE A 68 -15.23 3.10 -17.20
CA ILE A 68 -15.72 4.34 -16.62
C ILE A 68 -16.11 4.03 -15.18
N GLY A 69 -15.50 4.67 -14.19
CA GLY A 69 -15.86 4.41 -12.78
C GLY A 69 -17.34 4.72 -12.53
N LEU A 70 -18.09 3.72 -12.05
CA LEU A 70 -19.55 3.79 -11.89
C LEU A 70 -19.99 4.13 -10.45
N ILE A 71 -19.10 3.98 -9.47
CA ILE A 71 -19.39 4.35 -8.08
C ILE A 71 -19.37 5.87 -7.96
N ALA A 72 -20.57 6.44 -7.72
CA ALA A 72 -20.85 7.86 -7.59
C ALA A 72 -21.00 8.23 -6.10
N ASN A 73 -19.86 8.35 -5.42
CA ASN A 73 -19.71 9.09 -4.17
C ASN A 73 -18.70 10.24 -4.49
N PRO A 74 -18.55 11.32 -3.69
CA PRO A 74 -17.36 12.18 -3.78
C PRO A 74 -16.02 11.42 -3.95
N ALA A 75 -15.94 10.16 -3.55
CA ALA A 75 -14.87 9.21 -3.89
C ALA A 75 -14.76 8.91 -5.39
N THR A 76 -13.71 9.43 -6.03
CA THR A 76 -13.34 9.06 -7.40
C THR A 76 -12.57 7.74 -7.48
N TYR A 77 -12.40 7.20 -8.68
CA TYR A 77 -11.62 5.98 -8.91
C TYR A 77 -10.14 6.30 -9.12
N SER A 78 -9.27 5.36 -8.77
CA SER A 78 -7.83 5.44 -9.05
C SER A 78 -7.27 4.08 -9.47
N PHE A 79 -6.30 4.09 -10.37
CA PHE A 79 -5.64 2.87 -10.84
C PHE A 79 -4.44 2.50 -9.95
N GLU A 80 -4.69 2.15 -8.70
CA GLU A 80 -3.62 1.91 -7.69
C GLU A 80 -2.87 0.58 -7.85
N ALA A 81 -3.36 -0.31 -8.72
CA ALA A 81 -2.91 -1.69 -8.78
C ALA A 81 -1.39 -1.85 -9.00
N ALA A 82 -0.79 -2.89 -8.42
CA ALA A 82 0.51 -3.40 -8.88
C ALA A 82 0.29 -4.57 -9.85
N PRO A 83 0.76 -4.49 -11.12
CA PRO A 83 0.72 -5.63 -12.02
C PRO A 83 1.60 -6.78 -11.50
N ILE A 84 1.07 -8.00 -11.53
CA ILE A 84 1.81 -9.24 -11.23
C ILE A 84 2.17 -9.90 -12.56
N VAL A 85 3.45 -10.19 -12.79
CA VAL A 85 3.91 -10.78 -14.04
C VAL A 85 4.56 -12.14 -13.77
N VAL A 86 3.99 -13.19 -14.36
CA VAL A 86 4.46 -14.57 -14.26
C VAL A 86 4.70 -15.11 -15.66
N ASP A 87 5.96 -15.36 -15.99
CA ASP A 87 6.44 -16.03 -17.21
C ASP A 87 5.75 -15.52 -18.49
N GLY A 88 5.62 -14.19 -18.63
CA GLY A 88 5.05 -13.52 -19.80
C GLY A 88 3.55 -13.21 -19.74
N VAL A 89 2.84 -13.62 -18.69
CA VAL A 89 1.45 -13.24 -18.45
C VAL A 89 1.37 -12.21 -17.33
N MET A 90 0.65 -11.11 -17.56
CA MET A 90 0.42 -10.05 -16.60
C MET A 90 -1.00 -10.10 -16.04
N PHE A 91 -1.13 -10.07 -14.72
CA PHE A 91 -2.41 -10.00 -14.01
C PHE A 91 -2.52 -8.66 -13.28
N VAL A 92 -3.64 -7.96 -13.45
CA VAL A 92 -3.85 -6.63 -12.87
C VAL A 92 -5.33 -6.45 -12.52
N SER A 93 -5.62 -5.93 -11.33
CA SER A 93 -6.97 -5.56 -10.91
C SER A 93 -7.26 -4.08 -11.21
N GLY A 94 -8.52 -3.69 -11.14
CA GLY A 94 -8.95 -2.30 -11.20
C GLY A 94 -10.06 -2.01 -10.19
N TRP A 95 -10.63 -0.81 -10.29
CA TRP A 95 -11.85 -0.42 -9.57
C TRP A 95 -13.07 -1.18 -10.10
N ASP A 96 -14.23 -1.06 -9.45
CA ASP A 96 -15.50 -1.70 -9.85
C ASP A 96 -15.41 -3.23 -10.04
N GLY A 97 -14.49 -3.89 -9.31
CA GLY A 97 -14.34 -5.34 -9.29
C GLY A 97 -13.68 -5.96 -10.51
N TYR A 98 -13.01 -5.17 -11.36
CA TYR A 98 -12.34 -5.69 -12.57
C TYR A 98 -11.02 -6.39 -12.28
N VAL A 99 -10.74 -7.46 -13.01
CA VAL A 99 -9.43 -8.13 -13.09
C VAL A 99 -9.16 -8.51 -14.54
N TRP A 100 -7.94 -8.29 -15.01
CA TRP A 100 -7.48 -8.62 -16.35
C TRP A 100 -6.26 -9.53 -16.31
N ALA A 101 -6.19 -10.46 -17.26
CA ALA A 101 -4.94 -11.08 -17.67
C ALA A 101 -4.57 -10.62 -19.08
N LEU A 102 -3.32 -10.22 -19.25
CA LEU A 102 -2.77 -9.65 -20.47
C LEU A 102 -1.52 -10.43 -20.89
N ASP A 103 -1.27 -10.53 -22.19
CA ASP A 103 0.06 -10.85 -22.70
C ASP A 103 1.01 -9.69 -22.36
N ALA A 104 2.06 -9.97 -21.59
CA ALA A 104 2.96 -8.93 -21.09
C ALA A 104 3.89 -8.34 -22.17
N THR A 105 3.90 -8.88 -23.38
CA THR A 105 4.75 -8.38 -24.49
C THR A 105 4.05 -7.32 -25.34
N ASN A 106 2.72 -7.32 -25.38
CA ASN A 106 1.94 -6.50 -26.32
C ASN A 106 0.61 -5.96 -25.73
N GLY A 107 0.23 -6.33 -24.51
CA GLY A 107 -0.99 -5.87 -23.85
C GLY A 107 -2.28 -6.53 -24.36
N GLN A 108 -2.20 -7.60 -25.15
CA GLN A 108 -3.37 -8.33 -25.64
C GLN A 108 -4.15 -8.90 -24.45
N LEU A 109 -5.45 -8.60 -24.40
CA LEU A 109 -6.36 -9.16 -23.40
C LEU A 109 -6.51 -10.68 -23.61
N LEU A 110 -6.12 -11.46 -22.60
CA LEU A 110 -6.25 -12.91 -22.57
C LEU A 110 -7.59 -13.31 -21.95
N TRP A 111 -7.93 -12.74 -20.80
CA TRP A 111 -9.25 -12.86 -20.19
C TRP A 111 -9.54 -11.67 -19.28
N GLN A 112 -10.82 -11.45 -18.99
CA GLN A 112 -11.29 -10.43 -18.06
C GLN A 112 -12.33 -11.04 -17.13
N TYR A 113 -12.29 -10.66 -15.85
CA TYR A 113 -13.31 -10.92 -14.85
C TYR A 113 -13.85 -9.59 -14.30
N ARG A 114 -15.12 -9.59 -13.89
CA ARG A 114 -15.74 -8.46 -13.19
C ARG A 114 -16.61 -8.99 -12.05
N HIS A 115 -16.27 -8.60 -10.82
CA HIS A 115 -17.13 -8.81 -9.66
C HIS A 115 -18.19 -7.70 -9.57
N PRO A 116 -19.48 -8.02 -9.31
CA PRO A 116 -20.48 -7.01 -9.03
C PRO A 116 -20.21 -6.30 -7.69
N ILE A 117 -19.97 -4.99 -7.74
CA ILE A 117 -19.81 -4.16 -6.53
C ILE A 117 -21.09 -3.32 -6.34
N PRO A 118 -21.78 -3.41 -5.18
CA PRO A 118 -22.87 -2.51 -4.84
C PRO A 118 -22.44 -1.05 -4.81
N LEU A 119 -23.35 -0.11 -5.07
CA LEU A 119 -23.02 1.33 -5.10
C LEU A 119 -22.86 1.94 -3.69
N ASP A 120 -23.40 1.27 -2.67
CA ASP A 120 -23.49 1.71 -1.27
C ASP A 120 -22.41 1.10 -0.37
N VAL A 121 -21.31 0.59 -0.95
CA VAL A 121 -20.17 0.10 -0.16
C VAL A 121 -19.52 1.28 0.60
N PRO A 122 -19.29 1.17 1.91
CA PRO A 122 -18.65 2.21 2.72
C PRO A 122 -17.15 2.31 2.39
N LEU A 123 -16.82 3.20 1.45
CA LEU A 123 -15.45 3.48 1.02
C LEU A 123 -15.07 4.88 1.48
N CYS A 124 -14.10 5.00 2.39
CA CYS A 124 -13.64 6.29 2.89
C CYS A 124 -12.99 7.14 1.78
N CYS A 125 -12.15 6.50 0.97
CA CYS A 125 -11.01 7.19 0.37
C CYS A 125 -10.85 6.91 -1.13
N GLY A 126 -11.91 6.49 -1.81
CA GLY A 126 -11.88 6.19 -3.25
C GLY A 126 -12.39 4.80 -3.62
N ASN A 127 -12.87 4.67 -4.85
CA ASN A 127 -13.13 3.37 -5.45
C ASN A 127 -11.83 2.83 -6.06
N VAL A 128 -11.05 2.13 -5.24
CA VAL A 128 -9.69 1.68 -5.59
C VAL A 128 -9.50 0.20 -5.32
N ASN A 129 -8.50 -0.40 -5.97
CA ASN A 129 -8.03 -1.75 -5.69
C ASN A 129 -6.53 -1.81 -5.93
N ARG A 130 -5.78 -2.37 -4.98
CA ARG A 130 -4.32 -2.33 -5.01
C ARG A 130 -3.66 -3.51 -5.71
N GLY A 131 -4.37 -4.57 -6.05
CA GLY A 131 -3.78 -5.64 -6.84
C GLY A 131 -4.37 -7.02 -6.59
N VAL A 132 -3.64 -8.01 -7.07
CA VAL A 132 -3.94 -9.43 -6.96
C VAL A 132 -2.75 -10.19 -6.38
N ALA A 133 -2.99 -11.40 -5.88
CA ALA A 133 -1.94 -12.40 -5.68
C ALA A 133 -2.09 -13.54 -6.68
N VAL A 134 -0.99 -14.21 -7.03
CA VAL A 134 -0.99 -15.31 -7.99
C VAL A 134 -0.23 -16.49 -7.41
N ALA A 135 -0.86 -17.66 -7.34
CA ALA A 135 -0.20 -18.89 -6.90
C ALA A 135 -0.99 -20.14 -7.34
N GLN A 136 -0.28 -21.23 -7.58
CA GLN A 136 -0.84 -22.58 -7.81
C GLN A 136 -2.05 -22.61 -8.77
N GLY A 137 -1.90 -21.96 -9.92
CA GLY A 137 -2.93 -21.92 -10.97
C GLY A 137 -4.07 -20.92 -10.74
N LYS A 138 -3.98 -20.07 -9.70
CA LYS A 138 -5.05 -19.15 -9.32
C LYS A 138 -4.59 -17.70 -9.24
N VAL A 139 -5.53 -16.79 -9.45
CA VAL A 139 -5.43 -15.35 -9.19
C VAL A 139 -6.39 -15.02 -8.06
N PHE A 140 -5.89 -14.42 -6.98
CA PHE A 140 -6.68 -14.05 -5.80
C PHE A 140 -6.89 -12.54 -5.78
N VAL A 141 -8.12 -12.10 -5.59
CA VAL A 141 -8.49 -10.69 -5.48
C VAL A 141 -9.40 -10.48 -4.27
N ALA A 142 -9.09 -9.44 -3.48
CA ALA A 142 -10.00 -8.91 -2.48
C ALA A 142 -10.83 -7.78 -3.13
N THR A 143 -12.15 -7.92 -3.15
CA THR A 143 -13.05 -6.93 -3.75
C THR A 143 -13.45 -5.86 -2.73
N GLN A 144 -13.90 -4.70 -3.21
CA GLN A 144 -14.28 -3.55 -2.38
C GLN A 144 -15.36 -3.88 -1.34
N ASN A 145 -16.31 -4.76 -1.69
CA ASN A 145 -17.35 -5.29 -0.81
C ASN A 145 -16.90 -6.51 0.02
N GLY A 146 -15.58 -6.73 0.16
CA GLY A 146 -14.93 -7.75 0.97
C GLY A 146 -15.29 -9.20 0.64
N GLN A 147 -15.28 -9.51 -0.65
CA GLN A 147 -15.17 -10.89 -1.14
C GLN A 147 -13.71 -11.20 -1.44
N LEU A 148 -13.21 -12.32 -0.95
CA LEU A 148 -11.99 -12.92 -1.44
C LEU A 148 -12.37 -13.92 -2.54
N VAL A 149 -11.96 -13.63 -3.77
CA VAL A 149 -12.28 -14.46 -4.94
C VAL A 149 -11.00 -15.11 -5.45
N ALA A 150 -11.02 -16.42 -5.62
CA ALA A 150 -9.99 -17.14 -6.36
C ALA A 150 -10.49 -17.43 -7.77
N LEU A 151 -9.76 -16.93 -8.77
CA LEU A 151 -10.03 -17.14 -10.18
C LEU A 151 -9.03 -18.18 -10.71
N ASP A 152 -9.49 -19.08 -11.58
CA ASP A 152 -8.59 -19.88 -12.41
C ASP A 152 -7.75 -18.94 -13.29
N ALA A 153 -6.42 -19.06 -13.20
CA ALA A 153 -5.51 -18.12 -13.84
C ALA A 153 -5.50 -18.22 -15.38
N THR A 154 -6.01 -19.32 -15.96
CA THR A 154 -6.06 -19.52 -17.41
C THR A 154 -7.32 -18.93 -18.02
N SER A 155 -8.44 -18.96 -17.30
CA SER A 155 -9.77 -18.63 -17.83
C SER A 155 -10.45 -17.44 -17.16
N GLY A 156 -9.94 -17.00 -16.00
CA GLY A 156 -10.56 -15.96 -15.18
C GLY A 156 -11.87 -16.39 -14.51
N ARG A 157 -12.22 -17.68 -14.53
CA ARG A 157 -13.46 -18.19 -13.91
C ARG A 157 -13.28 -18.39 -12.41
N PRO A 158 -14.26 -18.02 -11.56
CA PRO A 158 -14.17 -18.28 -10.12
C PRO A 158 -14.05 -19.78 -9.82
N ALA A 159 -13.02 -20.14 -9.06
CA ALA A 159 -12.84 -21.46 -8.46
C ALA A 159 -13.55 -21.53 -7.10
N TRP A 160 -13.41 -20.48 -6.28
CA TRP A 160 -14.12 -20.28 -5.03
C TRP A 160 -14.23 -18.80 -4.68
N GLN A 161 -15.15 -18.47 -3.78
CA GLN A 161 -15.36 -17.12 -3.26
C GLN A 161 -15.76 -17.18 -1.78
N GLN A 162 -15.23 -16.27 -0.96
CA GLN A 162 -15.53 -16.18 0.46
C GLN A 162 -15.75 -14.73 0.90
N THR A 163 -16.87 -14.47 1.58
CA THR A 163 -17.09 -13.19 2.28
C THR A 163 -16.21 -13.13 3.53
N PHE A 164 -15.49 -12.02 3.72
CA PHE A 164 -14.66 -11.82 4.90
C PHE A 164 -14.87 -10.48 5.61
N VAL A 165 -15.67 -9.57 5.06
CA VAL A 165 -16.06 -8.33 5.75
C VAL A 165 -17.57 -8.21 5.85
N ASP A 166 -18.06 -7.38 6.78
CA ASP A 166 -19.47 -6.97 6.82
C ASP A 166 -19.65 -5.51 6.38
N VAL A 167 -20.07 -5.32 5.13
CA VAL A 167 -20.31 -3.98 4.55
C VAL A 167 -21.41 -3.21 5.28
N ARG A 168 -22.32 -3.87 5.99
CA ARG A 168 -23.37 -3.21 6.79
C ARG A 168 -22.85 -2.66 8.12
N ALA A 169 -21.69 -3.13 8.55
CA ALA A 169 -20.99 -2.65 9.72
C ALA A 169 -19.93 -1.59 9.38
N GLY A 170 -19.91 -1.07 8.14
CA GLY A 170 -18.91 -0.10 7.69
C GLY A 170 -17.63 -0.72 7.12
N GLU A 171 -17.52 -2.05 7.04
CA GLU A 171 -16.29 -2.71 6.58
C GLU A 171 -16.16 -2.74 5.06
N SER A 172 -14.93 -2.60 4.57
CA SER A 172 -14.59 -2.76 3.15
C SER A 172 -13.19 -3.36 2.99
N ALA A 173 -12.71 -3.53 1.75
CA ALA A 173 -11.34 -3.96 1.48
C ALA A 173 -10.77 -3.36 0.20
N THR A 174 -9.54 -2.84 0.26
CA THR A 174 -8.88 -2.17 -0.88
C THR A 174 -7.51 -2.75 -1.23
N LEU A 175 -6.89 -3.50 -0.32
CA LEU A 175 -5.56 -4.08 -0.46
C LEU A 175 -5.44 -5.17 -1.54
N ALA A 176 -4.19 -5.53 -1.89
CA ALA A 176 -3.89 -6.76 -2.59
C ALA A 176 -3.73 -7.94 -1.60
N PRO A 177 -4.20 -9.16 -1.90
CA PRO A 177 -3.90 -10.32 -1.07
C PRO A 177 -2.40 -10.68 -1.04
N LEU A 178 -1.98 -11.46 -0.04
CA LEU A 178 -0.63 -12.04 0.03
C LEU A 178 -0.72 -13.56 0.13
N VAL A 179 -0.01 -14.30 -0.72
CA VAL A 179 0.10 -15.77 -0.62
C VAL A 179 1.30 -16.11 0.26
N VAL A 180 1.08 -16.90 1.31
CA VAL A 180 2.13 -17.41 2.21
C VAL A 180 1.82 -18.86 2.53
N LYS A 181 2.83 -19.74 2.40
CA LYS A 181 2.67 -21.19 2.55
C LYS A 181 1.51 -21.72 1.69
N ASP A 182 0.48 -22.29 2.32
CA ASP A 182 -0.75 -22.81 1.71
C ASP A 182 -1.95 -21.87 1.90
N MET A 183 -1.70 -20.59 2.22
CA MET A 183 -2.71 -19.61 2.58
C MET A 183 -2.69 -18.35 1.70
N VAL A 184 -3.84 -17.68 1.65
CA VAL A 184 -4.04 -16.32 1.14
C VAL A 184 -4.46 -15.43 2.31
N ILE A 185 -3.71 -14.37 2.53
CA ILE A 185 -3.88 -13.46 3.67
C ILE A 185 -4.41 -12.13 3.16
N VAL A 186 -5.40 -11.58 3.86
CA VAL A 186 -6.03 -10.28 3.58
C VAL A 186 -6.29 -9.50 4.86
N GLY A 187 -6.27 -8.17 4.78
CA GLY A 187 -6.68 -7.27 5.85
C GLY A 187 -8.05 -6.64 5.59
N SER A 188 -8.58 -5.89 6.55
CA SER A 188 -9.81 -5.09 6.41
C SER A 188 -9.56 -3.59 6.25
N SER A 189 -10.60 -2.85 5.88
CA SER A 189 -10.67 -1.38 5.81
C SER A 189 -11.95 -0.89 6.54
N GLY A 190 -11.99 0.39 6.92
CA GLY A 190 -13.19 1.04 7.49
C GLY A 190 -13.01 1.65 8.90
N ALA A 191 -11.80 2.05 9.29
CA ALA A 191 -11.57 2.65 10.61
C ALA A 191 -12.38 3.95 10.78
N GLU A 192 -12.53 4.72 9.70
CA GLU A 192 -13.35 5.94 9.60
C GLU A 192 -14.86 5.68 9.80
N TYR A 193 -15.27 4.42 9.92
CA TYR A 193 -16.64 3.98 10.21
C TYR A 193 -16.72 3.24 11.55
N GLY A 194 -15.68 3.30 12.39
CA GLY A 194 -15.61 2.61 13.68
C GLY A 194 -15.51 1.09 13.56
N VAL A 195 -14.90 0.57 12.50
CA VAL A 195 -14.67 -0.88 12.32
C VAL A 195 -13.56 -1.36 13.24
N ARG A 196 -13.76 -2.53 13.88
CA ARG A 196 -12.67 -3.25 14.58
C ARG A 196 -11.83 -4.03 13.57
N GLY A 197 -10.67 -3.47 13.22
CA GLY A 197 -9.77 -3.99 12.20
C GLY A 197 -9.27 -5.42 12.45
N HIS A 198 -9.05 -6.15 11.36
CA HIS A 198 -8.62 -7.54 11.42
C HIS A 198 -7.77 -7.95 10.20
N ILE A 199 -7.06 -9.07 10.37
CA ILE A 199 -6.31 -9.79 9.33
C ILE A 199 -6.83 -11.23 9.32
N ASP A 200 -7.07 -11.78 8.13
CA ASP A 200 -7.56 -13.14 7.94
C ASP A 200 -6.63 -13.93 7.04
N ALA A 201 -6.47 -15.22 7.33
CA ALA A 201 -5.88 -16.19 6.42
C ALA A 201 -6.92 -17.21 5.96
N PHE A 202 -6.86 -17.56 4.69
CA PHE A 202 -7.71 -18.55 4.06
C PHE A 202 -6.86 -19.61 3.39
N ASP A 203 -7.30 -20.87 3.44
CA ASP A 203 -6.73 -21.94 2.65
C ASP A 203 -6.80 -21.59 1.14
N LEU A 204 -5.66 -21.61 0.45
CA LEU A 204 -5.59 -21.11 -0.93
C LEU A 204 -6.34 -21.99 -1.93
N GLN A 205 -6.63 -23.25 -1.59
CA GLN A 205 -7.31 -24.20 -2.48
C GLN A 205 -8.82 -24.18 -2.32
N THR A 206 -9.31 -24.05 -1.09
CA THR A 206 -10.73 -24.21 -0.72
C THR A 206 -11.41 -22.91 -0.33
N GLY A 207 -10.66 -21.87 0.06
CA GLY A 207 -11.19 -20.64 0.60
C GLY A 207 -11.68 -20.74 2.06
N ALA A 208 -11.42 -21.87 2.73
CA ALA A 208 -11.77 -22.02 4.14
C ALA A 208 -10.91 -21.11 5.02
N ARG A 209 -11.55 -20.35 5.93
CA ARG A 209 -10.82 -19.49 6.87
C ARG A 209 -10.00 -20.34 7.83
N ARG A 210 -8.70 -20.10 7.90
CA ARG A 210 -7.75 -20.74 8.81
C ARG A 210 -7.75 -20.03 10.15
N TRP A 211 -7.59 -18.71 10.13
CA TRP A 211 -7.60 -17.87 11.31
C TRP A 211 -8.06 -16.44 10.98
N ARG A 212 -8.47 -15.73 12.03
CA ARG A 212 -8.67 -14.28 12.04
C ARG A 212 -8.00 -13.71 13.28
N ARG A 213 -7.21 -12.66 13.09
CA ARG A 213 -6.64 -11.85 14.17
C ARG A 213 -7.29 -10.48 14.16
N TYR A 214 -7.86 -10.06 15.29
CA TYR A 214 -8.28 -8.66 15.48
C TYR A 214 -7.08 -7.81 15.92
N ASN A 215 -7.00 -6.59 15.42
CA ASN A 215 -5.90 -5.66 15.71
C ASN A 215 -6.12 -4.85 16.97
N VAL A 216 -7.38 -4.69 17.37
CA VAL A 216 -7.79 -4.08 18.63
C VAL A 216 -8.16 -5.19 19.62
N PRO A 217 -7.48 -5.35 20.77
CA PRO A 217 -7.74 -6.39 21.75
C PRO A 217 -9.03 -6.12 22.54
N LYS A 218 -9.82 -7.17 22.78
CA LYS A 218 -10.99 -7.08 23.67
C LYS A 218 -10.56 -7.21 25.14
N PRO A 219 -11.40 -6.82 26.12
CA PRO A 219 -11.08 -6.95 27.54
C PRO A 219 -10.56 -8.35 27.92
N GLY A 220 -9.39 -8.40 28.54
CA GLY A 220 -8.70 -9.62 28.95
C GLY A 220 -7.67 -10.15 27.96
N GLU A 221 -7.61 -9.61 26.74
CA GLU A 221 -6.51 -9.87 25.80
C GLU A 221 -5.32 -8.92 26.08
N PRO A 222 -4.06 -9.32 25.82
CA PRO A 222 -2.91 -8.46 26.00
C PRO A 222 -3.03 -7.14 25.23
N GLY A 223 -2.79 -6.01 25.89
CA GLY A 223 -2.94 -4.66 25.32
C GLY A 223 -4.34 -4.06 25.53
N SER A 224 -5.33 -4.83 26.01
CA SER A 224 -6.68 -4.30 26.27
C SER A 224 -6.71 -3.25 27.39
N GLU A 225 -5.72 -3.25 28.29
CA GLU A 225 -5.53 -2.24 29.32
C GLU A 225 -5.28 -0.83 28.77
N THR A 226 -4.79 -0.70 27.52
CA THR A 226 -4.51 0.60 26.89
C THR A 226 -5.75 1.27 26.31
N TRP A 227 -6.94 0.69 26.49
CA TRP A 227 -8.23 1.23 26.02
C TRP A 227 -9.06 1.83 27.16
N GLY A 228 -8.48 2.00 28.35
CA GLY A 228 -9.13 2.66 29.47
C GLY A 228 -10.33 1.91 30.05
N GLY A 229 -10.51 0.62 29.74
CA GLY A 229 -11.61 -0.21 30.25
C GLY A 229 -13.01 0.20 29.75
N THR A 230 -13.09 0.98 28.67
CA THR A 230 -14.35 1.42 28.04
C THR A 230 -14.78 0.44 26.94
N GLU A 231 -15.92 0.68 26.29
CA GLU A 231 -16.34 -0.06 25.09
C GLU A 231 -15.70 0.46 23.78
N ALA A 232 -14.74 1.40 23.86
CA ALA A 232 -14.09 1.99 22.69
C ALA A 232 -13.38 0.95 21.81
N TRP A 233 -12.89 -0.15 22.40
CA TRP A 233 -12.24 -1.24 21.67
C TRP A 233 -13.17 -1.88 20.61
N GLN A 234 -14.50 -1.86 20.81
CA GLN A 234 -15.45 -2.41 19.85
C GLN A 234 -15.48 -1.63 18.54
N ARG A 235 -15.07 -0.36 18.58
CA ARG A 235 -15.07 0.58 17.46
C ARG A 235 -13.69 1.17 17.22
N GLY A 236 -12.66 0.42 17.62
CA GLY A 236 -11.33 0.95 17.83
C GLY A 236 -10.49 1.16 16.57
N GLY A 237 -11.03 1.00 15.36
CA GLY A 237 -10.23 1.15 14.14
C GLY A 237 -9.17 0.04 14.00
N GLY A 238 -7.93 0.41 13.67
CA GLY A 238 -6.81 -0.53 13.53
C GLY A 238 -6.92 -1.41 12.30
N THR A 239 -7.58 -0.93 11.24
CA THR A 239 -7.78 -1.69 9.99
C THR A 239 -6.45 -1.89 9.25
N ALA A 240 -6.34 -2.91 8.40
CA ALA A 240 -5.06 -3.41 7.87
C ALA A 240 -5.04 -3.33 6.34
N TRP A 241 -5.26 -2.12 5.81
CA TRP A 241 -5.69 -1.88 4.43
C TRP A 241 -4.57 -1.83 3.38
N ILE A 242 -3.33 -2.14 3.77
CA ILE A 242 -2.18 -2.36 2.88
C ILE A 242 -1.62 -3.77 3.11
N THR A 243 -1.16 -4.41 2.03
CA THR A 243 -0.58 -5.76 2.05
C THR A 243 0.68 -5.82 2.92
N GLY A 244 0.77 -6.79 3.84
CA GLY A 244 1.98 -7.00 4.65
C GLY A 244 3.18 -7.58 3.88
N THR A 245 4.26 -7.81 4.61
CA THR A 245 5.49 -8.48 4.14
C THR A 245 5.74 -9.77 4.91
N TYR A 246 6.66 -10.60 4.42
CA TYR A 246 6.96 -11.90 5.01
C TYR A 246 8.47 -12.17 4.99
N ASP A 247 9.01 -12.70 6.08
CA ASP A 247 10.37 -13.24 6.11
C ASP A 247 10.29 -14.78 6.20
N PRO A 248 10.59 -15.51 5.10
CA PRO A 248 10.56 -16.96 5.10
C PRO A 248 11.61 -17.63 6.02
N GLU A 249 12.68 -16.94 6.37
CA GLU A 249 13.74 -17.48 7.25
C GLU A 249 13.37 -17.38 8.73
N LEU A 250 12.63 -16.32 9.09
CA LEU A 250 12.09 -16.12 10.44
C LEU A 250 10.70 -16.73 10.62
N ASP A 251 10.02 -17.05 9.52
CA ASP A 251 8.61 -17.46 9.49
C ASP A 251 7.70 -16.43 10.17
N LEU A 252 7.90 -15.14 9.83
CA LEU A 252 7.17 -14.02 10.41
C LEU A 252 6.52 -13.15 9.34
N LEU A 253 5.25 -12.82 9.53
CA LEU A 253 4.53 -11.80 8.78
C LEU A 253 4.65 -10.45 9.49
N TYR A 254 4.91 -9.38 8.75
CA TYR A 254 4.89 -8.01 9.28
C TYR A 254 3.78 -7.23 8.61
N TRP A 255 2.81 -6.80 9.40
CA TRP A 255 1.62 -6.11 8.91
C TRP A 255 1.39 -4.81 9.67
N GLY A 256 1.15 -3.72 8.94
CA GLY A 256 0.85 -2.41 9.52
C GLY A 256 -0.64 -2.26 9.85
N THR A 257 -0.95 -1.59 10.95
CA THR A 257 -2.34 -1.35 11.42
C THR A 257 -2.66 0.14 11.40
N GLY A 258 -3.89 0.45 11.03
CA GLY A 258 -4.38 1.82 10.84
C GLY A 258 -4.66 2.57 12.14
N ASN A 259 -5.17 3.78 11.96
CA ASN A 259 -5.64 4.71 12.98
C ASN A 259 -6.66 4.09 13.97
N PRO A 260 -6.74 4.59 15.21
CA PRO A 260 -7.81 4.29 16.15
C PRO A 260 -9.09 5.10 15.87
N GLY A 261 -10.26 4.50 16.08
CA GLY A 261 -11.56 5.17 15.93
C GLY A 261 -12.11 5.75 17.25
N PRO A 262 -12.66 6.98 17.29
CA PRO A 262 -12.77 7.93 16.19
C PRO A 262 -11.43 8.63 15.91
N ASP A 263 -11.21 9.05 14.67
CA ASP A 263 -9.90 9.43 14.12
C ASP A 263 -9.23 10.59 14.90
N PHE A 264 -10.01 11.62 15.24
CA PHE A 264 -9.48 12.88 15.82
C PHE A 264 -9.89 13.12 17.28
N ASP A 265 -10.92 12.42 17.79
CA ASP A 265 -11.39 12.56 19.17
C ASP A 265 -10.84 11.44 20.08
N GLY A 266 -9.64 11.65 20.60
CA GLY A 266 -9.03 10.73 21.57
C GLY A 266 -9.74 10.68 22.93
N SER A 267 -10.63 11.63 23.25
CA SER A 267 -11.22 11.75 24.60
C SER A 267 -12.14 10.58 24.97
N VAL A 268 -12.74 9.93 23.97
CA VAL A 268 -13.61 8.76 24.15
C VAL A 268 -12.85 7.42 24.18
N ARG A 269 -11.54 7.46 23.91
CA ARG A 269 -10.65 6.28 23.85
C ARG A 269 -9.31 6.54 24.57
N PRO A 270 -9.32 6.85 25.88
CA PRO A 270 -8.09 7.17 26.61
C PRO A 270 -7.10 5.98 26.64
N GLY A 271 -5.81 6.30 26.57
CA GLY A 271 -4.71 5.34 26.57
C GLY A 271 -4.08 5.15 25.19
N ASP A 272 -3.03 4.33 25.11
CA ASP A 272 -2.21 4.19 23.90
C ASP A 272 -2.95 3.57 22.71
N ASN A 273 -4.11 2.92 22.94
CA ASN A 273 -4.94 2.30 21.91
C ASN A 273 -4.27 1.15 21.14
N LEU A 274 -3.49 0.28 21.80
CA LEU A 274 -2.84 -0.85 21.13
C LEU A 274 -3.85 -1.79 20.45
N TYR A 275 -3.60 -2.35 19.28
CA TYR A 275 -2.39 -2.24 18.47
C TYR A 275 -2.66 -1.38 17.23
N THR A 276 -3.27 -0.20 17.36
CA THR A 276 -3.45 0.76 16.26
C THR A 276 -2.16 1.50 15.95
N SER A 277 -2.03 2.05 14.74
CA SER A 277 -0.86 2.79 14.27
C SER A 277 0.46 2.08 14.61
N SER A 278 0.50 0.78 14.30
CA SER A 278 1.57 -0.14 14.72
C SER A 278 2.01 -1.04 13.56
N VAL A 279 3.19 -1.64 13.69
CA VAL A 279 3.48 -2.92 13.05
C VAL A 279 3.23 -4.05 14.03
N VAL A 280 2.62 -5.12 13.53
CA VAL A 280 2.47 -6.38 14.24
C VAL A 280 3.25 -7.47 13.49
N ALA A 281 4.12 -8.17 14.21
CA ALA A 281 4.77 -9.38 13.72
C ALA A 281 3.94 -10.59 14.14
N ILE A 282 3.49 -11.37 13.17
CA ILE A 282 2.49 -12.41 13.36
C ILE A 282 3.03 -13.74 12.85
N ASP A 283 2.75 -14.82 13.58
CA ASP A 283 2.95 -16.18 13.10
C ASP A 283 1.96 -16.49 11.96
N PRO A 284 2.43 -16.85 10.76
CA PRO A 284 1.54 -17.11 9.62
C PRO A 284 0.61 -18.30 9.83
N ASP A 285 0.95 -19.28 10.66
CA ASP A 285 0.19 -20.53 10.77
C ASP A 285 -1.09 -20.38 11.60
N ASP A 286 -1.07 -19.54 12.64
CA ASP A 286 -2.19 -19.38 13.57
C ASP A 286 -2.63 -17.92 13.81
N GLY A 287 -1.90 -16.94 13.28
CA GLY A 287 -2.21 -15.53 13.46
C GLY A 287 -1.80 -14.97 14.83
N ALA A 288 -1.01 -15.70 15.62
CA ALA A 288 -0.55 -15.26 16.93
C ALA A 288 0.42 -14.08 16.83
N LEU A 289 0.22 -13.06 17.68
CA LEU A 289 1.16 -11.95 17.80
C LEU A 289 2.47 -12.41 18.44
N ARG A 290 3.59 -12.14 17.77
CA ARG A 290 4.94 -12.43 18.26
C ARG A 290 5.56 -11.21 18.93
N TRP A 291 5.51 -10.06 18.25
CA TRP A 291 5.91 -8.77 18.79
C TRP A 291 5.16 -7.65 18.05
N HIS A 292 5.18 -6.45 18.59
CA HIS A 292 4.65 -5.25 17.94
C HIS A 292 5.54 -4.05 18.23
N TYR A 293 5.41 -3.01 17.41
CA TYR A 293 5.92 -1.68 17.70
C TYR A 293 4.87 -0.66 17.29
N GLN A 294 4.51 0.25 18.20
CA GLN A 294 3.53 1.30 17.94
C GLN A 294 4.22 2.59 17.51
N TRP A 295 3.91 3.08 16.30
CA TRP A 295 4.51 4.28 15.71
C TRP A 295 3.98 5.55 16.35
N THR A 296 2.66 5.58 16.59
CA THR A 296 1.93 6.74 17.07
C THR A 296 0.97 6.32 18.19
N PRO A 297 1.43 6.28 19.45
CA PRO A 297 0.56 6.01 20.61
C PRO A 297 -0.51 7.09 20.75
N HIS A 298 -1.75 6.67 21.04
CA HIS A 298 -2.90 7.56 21.17
C HIS A 298 -3.07 8.54 19.99
N ASP A 299 -2.97 8.01 18.76
CA ASP A 299 -3.10 8.80 17.53
C ASP A 299 -4.40 9.61 17.51
N VAL A 300 -4.31 10.89 17.12
CA VAL A 300 -5.44 11.82 16.96
C VAL A 300 -5.29 12.68 15.69
N TRP A 301 -4.48 12.23 14.73
CA TRP A 301 -4.21 12.95 13.48
C TRP A 301 -4.48 12.12 12.23
N ASP A 302 -5.02 10.91 12.39
CA ASP A 302 -5.23 9.94 11.31
C ASP A 302 -3.90 9.47 10.68
N TYR A 303 -2.94 9.15 11.53
CA TYR A 303 -1.66 8.57 11.11
C TYR A 303 -1.72 7.06 11.16
N ASP A 304 -2.40 6.46 10.16
CA ASP A 304 -2.37 5.03 9.91
C ASP A 304 -0.94 4.48 9.78
N GLY A 305 -0.64 3.49 10.61
CA GLY A 305 0.63 2.76 10.61
C GLY A 305 0.72 1.66 9.55
N VAL A 306 -0.05 1.76 8.46
CA VAL A 306 -0.24 0.65 7.50
C VAL A 306 0.84 0.55 6.43
N ASN A 307 1.70 1.57 6.31
CA ASN A 307 2.72 1.61 5.27
C ASN A 307 3.62 0.37 5.28
N GLU A 308 4.23 0.09 4.13
CA GLU A 308 5.05 -1.10 3.90
C GLU A 308 6.17 -1.24 4.92
N ASN A 309 6.50 -2.49 5.23
CA ASN A 309 7.59 -2.89 6.11
C ASN A 309 8.73 -3.44 5.25
N ILE A 310 9.69 -2.60 4.89
CA ILE A 310 10.78 -2.98 3.99
C ILE A 310 11.81 -3.80 4.75
N LEU A 311 11.95 -5.08 4.40
CA LEU A 311 12.88 -6.01 5.04
C LEU A 311 14.21 -5.98 4.31
N PHE A 312 15.30 -5.73 5.02
CA PHE A 312 16.64 -5.68 4.43
C PHE A 312 17.71 -6.11 5.43
N GLU A 313 18.90 -6.40 4.92
CA GLU A 313 20.05 -6.72 5.76
C GLU A 313 21.12 -5.65 5.61
N GLN A 314 21.72 -5.26 6.73
CA GLN A 314 22.83 -4.32 6.77
C GLN A 314 23.74 -4.68 7.94
N ASP A 315 25.05 -4.79 7.68
CA ASP A 315 26.06 -5.10 8.69
C ASP A 315 25.75 -6.37 9.53
N GLY A 316 25.18 -7.39 8.87
CA GLY A 316 24.81 -8.67 9.49
C GLY A 316 23.54 -8.61 10.36
N ARG A 317 22.82 -7.48 10.38
CA ARG A 317 21.56 -7.32 11.10
C ARG A 317 20.37 -7.50 10.18
N ARG A 318 19.31 -8.13 10.70
CA ARG A 318 18.02 -8.27 10.03
C ARG A 318 17.12 -7.10 10.42
N LEU A 319 16.93 -6.17 9.49
CA LEU A 319 16.24 -4.90 9.74
C LEU A 319 14.91 -4.81 9.01
N LEU A 320 14.05 -3.94 9.51
CA LEU A 320 12.81 -3.48 8.91
C LEU A 320 12.83 -1.96 8.88
N ALA A 321 12.53 -1.37 7.72
CA ALA A 321 12.33 0.07 7.53
C ALA A 321 10.85 0.38 7.26
N HIS A 322 10.36 1.44 7.86
CA HIS A 322 8.98 1.90 7.72
C HIS A 322 8.95 3.43 7.67
N PHE A 323 8.45 3.99 6.57
CA PHE A 323 8.18 5.42 6.45
C PHE A 323 6.71 5.63 6.81
N ASP A 324 6.44 6.20 7.97
CA ASP A 324 5.07 6.30 8.49
C ASP A 324 4.37 7.59 8.02
N LYS A 325 3.03 7.58 8.00
CA LYS A 325 2.21 8.78 7.81
C LYS A 325 2.60 9.89 8.78
N ASN A 326 2.99 9.58 10.02
CA ASN A 326 3.39 10.58 11.03
C ASN A 326 4.67 11.38 10.69
N GLY A 327 5.35 11.01 9.61
CA GLY A 327 6.50 11.74 9.08
C GLY A 327 7.88 11.29 9.57
N HIS A 328 7.97 10.11 10.17
CA HIS A 328 9.23 9.50 10.58
C HIS A 328 9.53 8.21 9.80
N LEU A 329 10.81 8.06 9.44
CA LEU A 329 11.41 6.79 9.03
C LEU A 329 11.84 6.06 10.28
N PHE A 330 11.26 4.89 10.52
CA PHE A 330 11.63 3.97 11.59
C PHE A 330 12.49 2.85 11.05
N ILE A 331 13.52 2.48 11.81
CA ILE A 331 14.30 1.27 11.62
C ILE A 331 14.16 0.41 12.88
N LEU A 332 13.73 -0.84 12.69
CA LEU A 332 13.61 -1.85 13.75
C LEU A 332 14.52 -3.05 13.44
N ASP A 333 14.94 -3.78 14.47
CA ASP A 333 15.37 -5.16 14.32
C ASP A 333 14.12 -6.03 14.11
N ARG A 334 14.03 -6.70 12.96
CA ARG A 334 12.80 -7.42 12.60
C ARG A 334 12.65 -8.76 13.32
N THR A 335 13.69 -9.21 14.04
CA THR A 335 13.63 -10.49 14.76
C THR A 335 12.77 -10.40 16.03
N ASP A 336 12.81 -9.24 16.71
CA ASP A 336 12.18 -9.03 18.01
C ASP A 336 11.43 -7.68 18.15
N GLY A 337 11.44 -6.85 17.10
CA GLY A 337 10.80 -5.54 17.10
C GLY A 337 11.59 -4.45 17.80
N ARG A 338 12.85 -4.71 18.21
CA ARG A 338 13.63 -3.74 18.96
C ARG A 338 13.93 -2.50 18.12
N PHE A 339 13.61 -1.34 18.68
CA PHE A 339 13.90 -0.05 18.08
C PHE A 339 15.39 0.14 17.79
N VAL A 340 15.69 0.70 16.62
CA VAL A 340 17.06 1.07 16.21
C VAL A 340 17.18 2.57 16.03
N ARG A 341 16.25 3.18 15.28
CA ARG A 341 16.29 4.61 14.96
C ARG A 341 14.94 5.12 14.47
N ALA A 342 14.66 6.39 14.72
CA ALA A 342 13.65 7.17 14.02
C ALA A 342 14.23 8.50 13.54
N VAL A 343 13.89 8.93 12.32
CA VAL A 343 14.27 10.25 11.78
C VAL A 343 13.13 10.86 11.00
N LYS A 344 12.94 12.18 11.10
CA LYS A 344 11.96 12.89 10.26
C LYS A 344 12.40 12.84 8.79
N PHE A 345 11.46 12.59 7.88
CA PHE A 345 11.73 12.63 6.43
C PHE A 345 11.05 13.80 5.70
N GLY A 346 10.44 14.72 6.45
CA GLY A 346 9.87 15.99 6.00
C GLY A 346 9.34 16.81 7.18
N ARG A 347 8.36 17.70 6.95
CA ARG A 347 7.79 18.54 8.03
C ARG A 347 6.85 17.73 8.95
N ALA A 348 7.29 17.52 10.20
CA ALA A 348 6.47 16.92 11.26
C ALA A 348 6.48 17.78 12.54
N THR A 349 5.30 18.30 12.93
CA THR A 349 5.07 19.25 14.04
C THR A 349 3.99 18.82 15.02
N TRP A 350 3.35 17.66 14.82
CA TRP A 350 2.41 17.06 15.79
C TRP A 350 3.10 16.68 17.11
N GLY A 351 4.35 16.25 17.01
CA GLY A 351 5.17 15.71 18.09
C GLY A 351 6.64 15.58 17.73
N ASP A 352 7.42 15.10 18.69
CA ASP A 352 8.83 14.73 18.53
C ASP A 352 9.01 13.26 18.91
N ILE A 353 9.90 12.57 18.19
CA ILE A 353 10.33 11.20 18.52
C ILE A 353 11.82 11.24 18.82
N ASP A 354 12.22 10.73 19.98
CA ASP A 354 13.64 10.58 20.30
C ASP A 354 14.30 9.60 19.31
N PRO A 355 15.33 10.04 18.57
CA PRO A 355 15.89 9.25 17.47
C PRO A 355 16.63 7.99 17.93
N ALA A 356 16.94 7.85 19.23
CA ALA A 356 17.69 6.72 19.79
C ALA A 356 16.82 5.79 20.65
N THR A 357 15.73 6.28 21.24
CA THR A 357 14.84 5.50 22.11
C THR A 357 13.47 5.23 21.50
N GLY A 358 13.04 6.01 20.50
CA GLY A 358 11.69 5.94 19.94
C GLY A 358 10.62 6.58 20.82
N GLN A 359 11.00 7.22 21.93
CA GLN A 359 10.05 7.86 22.84
C GLN A 359 9.33 9.02 22.16
N VAL A 360 8.00 8.95 22.13
CA VAL A 360 7.12 9.97 21.56
C VAL A 360 6.80 11.06 22.60
N THR A 361 6.93 12.31 22.19
CA THR A 361 6.46 13.49 22.93
C THR A 361 5.49 14.28 22.06
N VAL A 362 4.20 14.23 22.38
CA VAL A 362 3.18 14.99 21.66
C VAL A 362 3.32 16.48 21.96
N ARG A 363 3.20 17.32 20.93
CA ARG A 363 3.28 18.79 21.03
C ARG A 363 1.94 19.47 20.78
N GLN A 364 1.13 18.93 19.86
CA GLN A 364 -0.07 19.60 19.39
C GLN A 364 -1.24 18.63 19.24
N MET A 365 -2.20 18.70 20.17
CA MET A 365 -3.45 17.95 20.10
C MET A 365 -4.53 18.77 19.37
N PRO A 366 -5.45 18.12 18.63
CA PRO A 366 -6.66 18.79 18.14
C PRO A 366 -7.45 19.45 19.27
N THR A 367 -8.03 20.62 18.98
CA THR A 367 -8.89 21.36 19.92
C THR A 367 -10.14 21.85 19.20
N PRO A 368 -11.22 22.23 19.90
CA PRO A 368 -12.39 22.84 19.27
C PRO A 368 -12.06 24.14 18.51
N GLN A 369 -10.99 24.85 18.89
CA GLN A 369 -10.53 26.07 18.23
C GLN A 369 -9.67 25.79 17.00
N GLY A 370 -9.13 24.57 16.88
CA GLY A 370 -8.20 24.17 15.83
C GLY A 370 -6.76 24.07 16.31
N ALA A 371 -6.03 23.10 15.80
CA ALA A 371 -4.58 22.97 15.95
C ALA A 371 -3.94 22.75 14.57
N HIS A 372 -2.98 23.61 14.19
CA HIS A 372 -2.27 23.48 12.91
C HIS A 372 -1.09 22.53 13.03
N VAL A 373 -1.10 21.48 12.23
CA VAL A 373 -0.20 20.35 12.32
C VAL A 373 0.33 19.97 10.94
N CYS A 374 1.61 19.62 10.89
CA CYS A 374 2.24 18.93 9.79
C CYS A 374 2.70 17.54 10.26
N PRO A 375 2.59 16.48 9.45
CA PRO A 375 1.76 16.45 8.24
C PRO A 375 0.25 16.57 8.57
N GLY A 376 -0.57 16.88 7.56
CA GLY A 376 -2.03 16.71 7.65
C GLY A 376 -2.42 15.22 7.68
N PRO A 377 -3.73 14.88 7.59
CA PRO A 377 -4.22 13.50 7.67
C PRO A 377 -3.68 12.60 6.54
N ALA A 378 -3.25 13.19 5.41
CA ALA A 378 -2.55 12.44 4.37
C ALA A 378 -1.20 11.83 4.83
N GLY A 379 -0.66 12.34 5.94
CA GLY A 379 0.70 12.04 6.37
C GLY A 379 1.75 12.61 5.43
N LEU A 380 3.03 12.40 5.77
CA LEU A 380 4.13 12.68 4.82
C LEU A 380 4.25 11.62 3.73
N LYS A 381 3.60 10.48 3.90
CA LYS A 381 3.55 9.40 2.93
C LYS A 381 2.26 8.62 3.16
N GLU A 382 1.33 8.75 2.21
CA GLU A 382 0.10 7.96 2.17
C GLU A 382 0.41 6.48 1.84
N TRP A 383 -0.58 5.73 1.34
CA TRP A 383 -0.40 4.37 0.82
C TRP A 383 0.76 4.10 -0.15
N PRO A 384 1.27 5.04 -0.98
CA PRO A 384 2.35 4.75 -1.92
C PRO A 384 3.63 4.26 -1.23
N HIS A 385 4.33 3.36 -1.90
CA HIS A 385 5.44 2.63 -1.30
C HIS A 385 6.81 3.21 -1.61
N ALA A 386 7.66 3.22 -0.60
CA ALA A 386 9.09 3.36 -0.75
C ALA A 386 9.71 2.08 -1.35
N SER A 387 10.99 2.16 -1.70
CA SER A 387 11.78 1.04 -2.18
C SER A 387 13.18 1.03 -1.56
N TYR A 388 13.87 -0.11 -1.61
CA TYR A 388 15.24 -0.26 -1.16
C TYR A 388 16.08 -0.87 -2.26
N SER A 389 17.26 -0.30 -2.55
CA SER A 389 18.20 -0.89 -3.49
C SER A 389 19.38 -1.53 -2.76
N PRO A 390 19.56 -2.87 -2.81
CA PRO A 390 20.74 -3.51 -2.24
C PRO A 390 22.04 -3.12 -2.95
N ARG A 391 21.97 -2.51 -4.15
CA ARG A 391 23.16 -2.02 -4.89
C ARG A 391 23.68 -0.69 -4.37
N THR A 392 22.79 0.18 -3.90
CA THR A 392 23.17 1.49 -3.36
C THR A 392 23.20 1.49 -1.83
N GLY A 393 22.48 0.55 -1.20
CA GLY A 393 22.25 0.51 0.24
C GLY A 393 21.30 1.60 0.72
N LEU A 394 20.52 2.23 -0.17
CA LEU A 394 19.65 3.36 0.14
C LEU A 394 18.17 2.98 0.09
N LEU A 395 17.40 3.66 0.92
CA LEU A 395 15.93 3.72 0.88
C LEU A 395 15.49 4.89 0.01
N TYR A 396 14.43 4.73 -0.77
CA TYR A 396 13.86 5.76 -1.64
C TYR A 396 12.38 5.90 -1.39
N THR A 397 11.92 7.09 -1.01
CA THR A 397 10.52 7.32 -0.62
C THR A 397 9.89 8.44 -1.45
N PRO A 398 8.62 8.28 -1.87
CA PRO A 398 7.79 9.42 -2.23
C PRO A 398 7.41 10.19 -0.96
N VAL A 399 7.19 11.50 -1.08
CA VAL A 399 6.85 12.38 0.05
C VAL A 399 5.75 13.35 -0.37
N VAL A 400 4.82 13.57 0.56
CA VAL A 400 3.76 14.57 0.55
C VAL A 400 4.13 15.65 1.58
N GLU A 401 4.12 16.92 1.19
CA GLU A 401 4.34 18.06 2.09
C GLU A 401 3.04 18.85 2.21
N ALA A 402 2.08 18.25 2.93
CA ALA A 402 0.76 18.81 3.21
C ALA A 402 0.57 18.96 4.72
N CYS A 403 0.02 20.09 5.15
CA CYS A 403 -0.33 20.36 6.55
C CYS A 403 -1.82 20.70 6.66
N GLY A 404 -2.35 20.70 7.87
CA GLY A 404 -3.76 21.05 8.09
C GLY A 404 -4.06 21.51 9.51
N THR A 405 -5.20 22.17 9.66
CA THR A 405 -5.77 22.57 10.94
C THR A 405 -6.85 21.58 11.35
N PHE A 406 -6.60 20.82 12.42
CA PHE A 406 -7.51 19.83 12.98
C PHE A 406 -8.41 20.48 14.03
N LYS A 407 -9.73 20.40 13.86
CA LYS A 407 -10.73 20.87 14.82
C LYS A 407 -11.50 19.71 15.40
N LEU A 408 -11.52 19.63 16.72
CA LEU A 408 -12.28 18.62 17.44
C LEU A 408 -13.78 18.89 17.31
N LYS A 409 -14.54 17.87 16.92
CA LYS A 409 -16.00 17.92 16.84
C LYS A 409 -16.57 16.57 17.30
N PRO A 410 -16.88 16.45 18.60
CA PRO A 410 -17.40 15.21 19.16
C PRO A 410 -18.57 14.69 18.35
N THR A 411 -18.55 13.40 18.06
CA THR A 411 -19.52 12.74 17.18
C THR A 411 -20.00 11.47 17.89
N GLU A 412 -21.31 11.25 17.92
CA GLU A 412 -21.86 9.97 18.37
C GLU A 412 -21.70 8.93 17.26
N PHE A 413 -21.37 7.69 17.63
CA PHE A 413 -21.25 6.62 16.66
C PHE A 413 -22.63 6.19 16.16
N GLU A 414 -22.75 6.10 14.84
CA GLU A 414 -23.85 5.43 14.15
C GLU A 414 -23.25 4.42 13.16
N GLU A 415 -23.78 3.19 13.15
CA GLU A 415 -23.25 2.12 12.31
C GLU A 415 -23.31 2.49 10.82
N SER A 416 -22.23 2.21 10.09
CA SER A 416 -22.04 2.60 8.68
C SER A 416 -22.03 4.12 8.40
N MET A 417 -22.03 4.97 9.43
CA MET A 417 -21.82 6.41 9.28
C MET A 417 -20.37 6.79 9.60
N PRO A 418 -19.83 7.85 8.96
CA PRO A 418 -18.48 8.31 9.26
C PRO A 418 -18.30 8.69 10.75
N TYR A 419 -17.20 8.27 11.35
CA TYR A 419 -16.91 8.37 12.79
C TYR A 419 -15.56 9.05 13.06
N TRP A 420 -15.37 10.25 12.50
CA TRP A 420 -14.08 10.96 12.54
C TRP A 420 -13.83 11.70 13.86
N GLY A 421 -14.88 12.19 14.54
CA GLY A 421 -14.73 12.98 15.77
C GLY A 421 -14.11 14.38 15.56
N GLY A 422 -14.04 14.87 14.33
CA GLY A 422 -13.46 16.17 14.01
C GLY A 422 -13.59 16.55 12.54
N GLU A 423 -13.01 17.70 12.20
CA GLU A 423 -12.86 18.18 10.83
C GLU A 423 -11.43 18.69 10.61
N VAL A 424 -10.94 18.57 9.37
CA VAL A 424 -9.61 19.08 8.99
C VAL A 424 -9.75 20.10 7.87
N GLN A 425 -9.09 21.24 8.06
CA GLN A 425 -8.90 22.22 7.00
C GLN A 425 -7.45 22.15 6.50
N LEU A 426 -7.26 21.69 5.26
CA LEU A 426 -5.93 21.57 4.66
C LEU A 426 -5.38 22.92 4.20
N ASP A 427 -4.06 23.04 4.22
CA ASP A 427 -3.35 24.18 3.63
C ASP A 427 -3.50 24.17 2.10
N GLN A 428 -3.48 25.35 1.49
CA GLN A 428 -3.60 25.48 0.03
C GLN A 428 -2.32 25.10 -0.71
N GLU A 429 -1.15 25.47 -0.16
CA GLU A 429 0.14 25.16 -0.78
C GLU A 429 0.62 23.78 -0.32
N GLN A 430 0.74 22.87 -1.29
CA GLN A 430 1.20 21.50 -1.08
C GLN A 430 2.18 21.15 -2.18
N TRP A 431 3.18 20.35 -1.87
CA TRP A 431 4.15 19.85 -2.84
C TRP A 431 4.64 18.47 -2.41
N GLY A 432 5.61 17.91 -3.11
CA GLY A 432 6.14 16.60 -2.77
C GLY A 432 7.61 16.46 -3.09
N HIS A 433 8.16 15.31 -2.70
CA HIS A 433 9.53 14.96 -3.01
C HIS A 433 9.66 13.49 -3.40
N VAL A 434 10.72 13.19 -4.14
CA VAL A 434 11.35 11.87 -4.10
C VAL A 434 12.63 12.04 -3.31
N LYS A 435 12.85 11.23 -2.28
CA LYS A 435 14.02 11.34 -1.39
C LYS A 435 14.76 10.01 -1.29
N ALA A 436 16.06 10.10 -1.09
CA ALA A 436 16.88 8.95 -0.72
C ALA A 436 17.44 9.10 0.71
N PHE A 437 17.46 8.02 1.46
CA PHE A 437 17.97 7.95 2.82
C PHE A 437 18.98 6.81 2.96
N ASP A 438 20.04 7.06 3.72
CA ASP A 438 20.93 6.01 4.21
C ASP A 438 20.32 5.42 5.50
N PRO A 439 19.90 4.13 5.51
CA PRO A 439 19.28 3.50 6.68
C PRO A 439 20.22 3.36 7.88
N ALA A 440 21.55 3.29 7.68
CA ALA A 440 22.48 3.15 8.79
C ALA A 440 22.54 4.43 9.64
N THR A 441 22.54 5.58 8.96
CA THR A 441 22.70 6.89 9.59
C THR A 441 21.39 7.65 9.76
N GLY A 442 20.33 7.28 9.02
CA GLY A 442 19.08 8.02 8.91
C GLY A 442 19.23 9.33 8.12
N ARG A 443 20.35 9.55 7.44
CA ARG A 443 20.63 10.82 6.76
C ARG A 443 19.98 10.84 5.36
N GLU A 444 19.33 11.96 5.04
CA GLU A 444 18.92 12.26 3.67
C GLU A 444 20.15 12.38 2.76
N VAL A 445 20.23 11.56 1.72
CA VAL A 445 21.34 11.55 0.75
C VAL A 445 21.08 12.54 -0.38
N TRP A 446 19.85 12.56 -0.90
CA TRP A 446 19.38 13.54 -1.86
C TRP A 446 17.86 13.69 -1.77
N SER A 447 17.37 14.82 -2.24
CA SER A 447 15.94 15.11 -2.37
C SER A 447 15.70 15.83 -3.70
N TRP A 448 14.75 15.31 -4.47
CA TRP A 448 14.19 15.98 -5.63
C TRP A 448 12.81 16.52 -5.26
N ARG A 449 12.60 17.83 -5.40
CA ARG A 449 11.33 18.50 -5.14
C ARG A 449 10.47 18.49 -6.40
N GLY A 450 9.28 17.92 -6.29
CA GLY A 450 8.22 18.05 -7.29
C GLY A 450 7.33 19.27 -7.02
N GLU A 451 6.57 19.68 -8.03
CA GLU A 451 5.58 20.76 -7.91
C GLU A 451 4.34 20.31 -7.13
N HIS A 452 4.05 19.01 -7.15
CA HIS A 452 2.89 18.38 -6.52
C HIS A 452 3.31 17.32 -5.50
N PRO A 453 2.43 16.96 -4.54
CA PRO A 453 2.60 15.76 -3.72
C PRO A 453 2.95 14.52 -4.56
N ILE A 454 3.95 13.74 -4.14
CA ILE A 454 4.31 12.52 -4.87
C ILE A 454 3.50 11.36 -4.32
N LEU A 455 2.56 10.89 -5.13
CA LEU A 455 1.53 9.93 -4.72
C LEU A 455 1.63 8.60 -5.49
N SER A 456 2.78 8.31 -6.10
CA SER A 456 3.03 7.00 -6.71
C SER A 456 4.12 6.27 -5.95
N SER A 457 4.05 4.93 -5.97
CA SER A 457 5.10 4.11 -5.39
C SER A 457 6.39 4.25 -6.19
N VAL A 458 7.50 4.10 -5.50
CA VAL A 458 8.83 4.14 -6.09
C VAL A 458 9.26 2.72 -6.48
N LEU A 459 9.92 2.59 -7.63
CA LEU A 459 10.53 1.35 -8.11
C LEU A 459 12.04 1.58 -8.29
N THR A 460 12.86 0.70 -7.72
CA THR A 460 14.31 0.69 -7.98
C THR A 460 14.69 -0.47 -8.90
N THR A 461 15.74 -0.30 -9.70
CA THR A 461 16.24 -1.35 -10.60
C THR A 461 17.75 -1.58 -10.49
N GLY A 462 18.21 -2.74 -10.96
CA GLY A 462 19.61 -3.14 -11.02
C GLY A 462 20.48 -2.23 -11.92
N GLY A 463 19.84 -1.42 -12.77
CA GLY A 463 20.48 -0.41 -13.62
C GLY A 463 20.79 0.92 -12.91
N ASP A 464 20.74 0.94 -11.57
CA ASP A 464 20.92 2.11 -10.71
C ASP A 464 19.94 3.26 -11.04
N LEU A 465 18.67 2.90 -11.26
CA LEU A 465 17.57 3.82 -11.53
C LEU A 465 16.51 3.77 -10.41
N VAL A 466 15.87 4.92 -10.21
CA VAL A 466 14.66 5.08 -9.40
C VAL A 466 13.55 5.58 -10.33
N PHE A 467 12.41 4.90 -10.38
CA PHE A 467 11.24 5.34 -11.13
C PHE A 467 10.16 5.84 -10.18
N ALA A 468 9.57 6.99 -10.51
CA ALA A 468 8.42 7.54 -9.80
C ALA A 468 7.52 8.33 -10.77
N GLY A 469 6.23 8.34 -10.48
CA GLY A 469 5.21 9.11 -11.19
C GLY A 469 4.69 10.30 -10.39
N GLU A 470 4.31 11.34 -11.11
CA GLU A 470 3.71 12.55 -10.56
C GLU A 470 2.18 12.57 -10.80
N PRO A 471 1.42 13.31 -9.97
CA PRO A 471 -0.01 13.52 -10.18
C PRO A 471 -0.33 14.14 -11.54
N ASN A 472 0.54 14.97 -12.11
CA ASN A 472 0.34 15.55 -13.45
C ASN A 472 0.61 14.57 -14.61
N GLY A 473 0.94 13.31 -14.34
CA GLY A 473 1.18 12.26 -15.34
C GLY A 473 2.61 12.16 -15.87
N ASN A 474 3.54 12.95 -15.34
CA ASN A 474 4.95 12.75 -15.63
C ASN A 474 5.47 11.48 -14.92
N PHE A 475 5.91 10.51 -15.70
CA PHE A 475 6.68 9.36 -15.22
C PHE A 475 8.16 9.62 -15.42
N ARG A 476 8.96 9.54 -14.36
CA ARG A 476 10.39 9.89 -14.37
C ARG A 476 11.27 8.73 -14.00
N ALA A 477 12.48 8.74 -14.54
CA ALA A 477 13.59 7.95 -14.07
C ALA A 477 14.69 8.87 -13.52
N PHE A 478 15.17 8.57 -12.33
CA PHE A 478 16.24 9.29 -11.64
C PHE A 478 17.48 8.39 -11.53
N ASP A 479 18.66 9.02 -11.55
CA ASP A 479 19.88 8.38 -11.08
C ASP A 479 19.75 8.02 -9.59
N ALA A 480 19.89 6.74 -9.25
CA ALA A 480 19.65 6.26 -7.89
C ALA A 480 20.64 6.83 -6.85
N ARG A 481 21.80 7.34 -7.26
CA ARG A 481 22.82 7.87 -6.33
C ARG A 481 22.74 9.37 -6.19
N THR A 482 22.30 10.09 -7.23
CA THR A 482 22.33 11.57 -7.23
C THR A 482 20.95 12.23 -7.25
N GLY A 483 19.88 11.48 -7.52
CA GLY A 483 18.53 12.05 -7.68
C GLY A 483 18.36 12.89 -8.94
N ARG A 484 19.31 12.83 -9.89
CA ARG A 484 19.23 13.58 -11.15
C ARG A 484 18.19 12.93 -12.06
N VAL A 485 17.23 13.70 -12.55
CA VAL A 485 16.28 13.24 -13.58
C VAL A 485 17.05 12.90 -14.85
N LEU A 486 16.92 11.66 -15.33
CA LEU A 486 17.56 11.17 -16.55
C LEU A 486 16.57 11.00 -17.71
N TRP A 487 15.30 10.80 -17.40
CA TRP A 487 14.25 10.60 -18.38
C TRP A 487 12.89 11.02 -17.82
N THR A 488 11.99 11.46 -18.68
CA THR A 488 10.61 11.83 -18.33
C THR A 488 9.69 11.54 -19.51
N PHE A 489 8.51 10.99 -19.23
CA PHE A 489 7.44 10.80 -20.21
C PHE A 489 6.09 11.18 -19.60
N GLN A 490 5.25 11.87 -20.38
CA GLN A 490 3.92 12.29 -19.94
C GLN A 490 2.88 11.25 -20.38
N THR A 491 2.27 10.54 -19.41
CA THR A 491 1.33 9.43 -19.65
C THR A 491 -0.08 9.89 -20.03
N GLY A 492 -0.37 11.19 -19.91
CA GLY A 492 -1.65 11.79 -20.27
C GLY A 492 -2.69 11.77 -19.15
N SER A 493 -2.40 11.13 -18.01
CA SER A 493 -3.17 11.21 -16.78
C SER A 493 -2.27 10.94 -15.58
N GLY A 494 -2.69 11.38 -14.40
CA GLY A 494 -1.91 11.24 -13.18
C GLY A 494 -1.54 9.81 -12.80
N ILE A 495 -0.42 9.68 -12.10
CA ILE A 495 0.11 8.40 -11.65
C ILE A 495 -0.06 8.33 -10.13
N HIS A 496 -1.01 7.51 -9.71
CA HIS A 496 -1.33 7.19 -8.32
C HIS A 496 -1.33 5.66 -8.19
N SER A 497 -0.17 5.04 -8.45
CA SER A 497 -0.08 3.61 -8.75
C SER A 497 1.30 3.01 -8.43
N ASN A 498 1.43 1.72 -8.73
CA ASN A 498 2.62 0.90 -8.49
C ASN A 498 3.36 0.56 -9.80
N PRO A 499 4.46 1.25 -10.15
CA PRO A 499 5.30 0.81 -11.25
C PRO A 499 6.02 -0.50 -10.91
N VAL A 500 6.18 -1.37 -11.91
CA VAL A 500 6.88 -2.67 -11.81
C VAL A 500 7.84 -2.85 -12.98
N SER A 501 8.85 -3.72 -12.84
CA SER A 501 9.73 -4.10 -13.95
C SER A 501 9.81 -5.62 -14.08
N TYR A 502 9.79 -6.10 -15.32
CA TYR A 502 9.82 -7.52 -15.68
C TYR A 502 10.58 -7.70 -17.00
N ARG A 503 10.82 -8.95 -17.40
CA ARG A 503 11.45 -9.29 -18.67
C ARG A 503 10.70 -10.41 -19.36
N VAL A 504 10.55 -10.33 -20.67
CA VAL A 504 10.08 -11.46 -21.49
C VAL A 504 11.06 -11.64 -22.65
N GLY A 505 11.57 -12.86 -22.80
CA GLY A 505 12.73 -13.11 -23.66
C GLY A 505 13.91 -12.23 -23.24
N ASP A 506 14.49 -11.50 -24.20
CA ASP A 506 15.64 -10.63 -23.98
C ASP A 506 15.27 -9.17 -23.66
N LYS A 507 13.98 -8.84 -23.56
CA LYS A 507 13.52 -7.45 -23.42
C LYS A 507 12.99 -7.17 -22.01
N GLN A 508 13.64 -6.23 -21.31
CA GLN A 508 13.17 -5.66 -20.05
C GLN A 508 12.08 -4.62 -20.34
N TYR A 509 11.05 -4.64 -19.52
CA TYR A 509 9.93 -3.71 -19.54
C TYR A 509 9.79 -3.01 -18.18
N VAL A 510 9.24 -1.80 -18.21
CA VAL A 510 8.75 -1.08 -17.03
C VAL A 510 7.29 -0.74 -17.27
N ALA A 511 6.39 -1.21 -16.41
CA ALA A 511 4.95 -0.99 -16.53
C ALA A 511 4.46 -0.09 -15.41
N VAL A 512 3.58 0.86 -15.74
CA VAL A 512 2.98 1.80 -14.78
C VAL A 512 1.50 2.01 -15.11
N PRO A 513 0.59 1.68 -14.18
CA PRO A 513 -0.81 2.09 -14.31
C PRO A 513 -0.95 3.60 -14.19
N THR A 514 -1.82 4.20 -14.99
CA THR A 514 -2.10 5.63 -15.02
C THR A 514 -3.60 5.84 -14.94
N GLY A 515 -4.00 6.79 -14.09
CA GLY A 515 -5.37 7.05 -13.69
C GLY A 515 -5.41 7.48 -12.25
N TRP A 516 -5.54 8.79 -12.04
CA TRP A 516 -5.61 9.41 -10.72
C TRP A 516 -7.07 9.61 -10.27
N GLY A 517 -7.22 9.73 -8.95
CA GLY A 517 -8.48 9.97 -8.25
C GLY A 517 -8.39 9.36 -6.85
N GLY A 518 -9.52 8.97 -6.28
CA GLY A 518 -9.57 8.51 -4.89
C GLY A 518 -9.19 9.65 -3.93
N TRP A 519 -8.45 9.32 -2.88
CA TRP A 519 -8.09 10.26 -1.82
C TRP A 519 -7.27 11.48 -2.33
N VAL A 520 -6.59 11.36 -3.48
CA VAL A 520 -5.80 12.45 -4.11
C VAL A 520 -6.60 13.74 -4.28
N GLU A 521 -7.91 13.66 -4.57
CA GLU A 521 -8.74 14.87 -4.72
C GLU A 521 -8.80 15.70 -3.43
N GLY A 522 -8.64 15.08 -2.25
CA GLY A 522 -8.68 15.75 -0.95
C GLY A 522 -7.46 16.64 -0.67
N TYR A 523 -6.26 16.26 -1.11
CA TYR A 523 -4.99 16.94 -0.79
C TYR A 523 -4.07 17.17 -2.00
N ALA A 524 -4.60 17.11 -3.21
CA ALA A 524 -4.01 17.73 -4.38
C ALA A 524 -5.08 18.51 -5.13
N PRO A 525 -5.70 19.55 -4.52
CA PRO A 525 -6.82 20.27 -5.12
C PRO A 525 -6.46 20.93 -6.47
N GLU A 526 -5.19 21.22 -6.73
CA GLU A 526 -4.72 21.68 -8.02
C GLU A 526 -4.90 20.65 -9.15
N MET A 527 -5.11 19.38 -8.82
CA MET A 527 -5.45 18.32 -9.75
C MET A 527 -6.92 18.38 -10.19
N TYR A 528 -7.79 19.16 -9.53
CA TYR A 528 -9.18 19.31 -9.96
C TYR A 528 -9.25 19.84 -11.40
N GLY A 529 -9.82 19.03 -12.30
CA GLY A 529 -9.91 19.32 -13.73
C GLY A 529 -8.76 18.75 -14.59
N ALA A 530 -7.75 18.12 -13.98
CA ALA A 530 -6.71 17.41 -14.71
C ALA A 530 -7.29 16.23 -15.52
N PRO A 531 -6.66 15.84 -16.65
CA PRO A 531 -7.13 14.72 -17.46
C PRO A 531 -7.25 13.43 -16.65
N ARG A 532 -8.45 12.84 -16.66
CA ARG A 532 -8.67 11.50 -16.14
C ARG A 532 -8.24 10.47 -17.18
N GLY A 533 -7.76 9.33 -16.70
CA GLY A 533 -7.23 8.25 -17.53
C GLY A 533 -7.35 6.93 -16.82
N ASN A 534 -7.23 5.87 -17.60
CA ASN A 534 -7.42 4.49 -17.15
C ASN A 534 -6.61 3.54 -18.04
N ALA A 535 -5.30 3.73 -18.04
CA ALA A 535 -4.42 2.95 -18.90
C ALA A 535 -3.29 2.30 -18.10
N LEU A 536 -2.76 1.22 -18.63
CA LEU A 536 -1.46 0.68 -18.27
C LEU A 536 -0.50 1.05 -19.39
N VAL A 537 0.53 1.84 -19.08
CA VAL A 537 1.57 2.23 -20.04
C VAL A 537 2.81 1.39 -19.76
N VAL A 538 3.32 0.73 -20.79
CA VAL A 538 4.51 -0.12 -20.67
C VAL A 538 5.61 0.39 -21.56
N PHE A 539 6.81 0.49 -20.99
CA PHE A 539 7.99 1.06 -21.60
C PHE A 539 9.08 0.01 -21.79
N ALA A 540 9.88 0.16 -22.84
CA ALA A 540 11.09 -0.62 -23.05
C ALA A 540 12.09 0.15 -23.93
N LEU A 541 13.33 -0.34 -24.02
CA LEU A 541 14.28 0.14 -25.02
C LEU A 541 13.78 -0.24 -26.44
N PRO A 542 14.08 0.57 -27.48
CA PRO A 542 13.64 0.33 -28.85
C PRO A 542 14.08 -1.04 -29.38
#